data_AF-A0A7S3LA22-F1
#
_entry.id   AF-A0A7S3LA22-F1
#
_cell.length_a   1.000
_cell.length_b   1.000
_cell.length_c   1.000
_cell.angle_alpha   90.00
_cell.angle_beta   90.00
_cell.angle_gamma   90.00
#
_symmetry.space_group_name_H-M   'P 1'
#
loop_
_entity.id
_entity.type
_entity.pdbx_description
1 polymer ?
#
loop_
_entity_poly.entity_id
_entity_poly.type
_entity_poly.pdbx_seq_one_letter_code
_entity_poly.pdbx_strand_id
1 'polypeptide(L)'
;RQKKFPFIVTSYEVAIRDQSKLERLSEFTYLIVDEGHRLKNHRCTLLSSLKRLKAANRLLLTGTPIQNTLNELWSLLNFVNPQIFDDLTVFQSWFGFKDIGQKTQGATNEEAILLEQRQNQTVTKLHEILRPFLLRRIKTDVLSEMPPKKEVIVYSGVSKLQAGYAALIDKGTLRETLLSQGIEDGRTLSQTNQMMNHRKNINHPFLFGEPLDPATGVHLGTAHPQLLVRASGKFALLDRMLDRLHKDGHQVLIFSQMTKVLSVMEDYLNFRKWKYCRIDGSTNIDERQKQMDQFNAEKTGGADGTRNKADDRYFVFLLST
;
A
#
# COMPACT_ATOMS: atom_id res chain seq x y z
N ARG A 1 -30.78 -27.76 16.34
CA ARG A 1 -29.55 -28.46 15.87
C ARG A 1 -28.37 -27.52 16.04
N GLN A 2 -27.49 -27.75 17.02
CA GLN A 2 -26.24 -27.00 17.17
C GLN A 2 -25.39 -27.23 15.92
N LYS A 3 -25.21 -26.19 15.09
CA LYS A 3 -24.24 -26.27 14.00
C LYS A 3 -22.85 -26.18 14.63
N LYS A 4 -22.16 -27.31 14.76
CA LYS A 4 -20.76 -27.38 15.22
C LYS A 4 -19.87 -26.97 14.06
N PHE A 5 -19.48 -25.70 14.02
CA PHE A 5 -18.42 -25.22 13.14
C PHE A 5 -17.12 -25.23 13.93
N PRO A 6 -16.17 -26.15 13.66
CA PRO A 6 -14.88 -26.18 14.37
C PRO A 6 -14.03 -24.94 14.05
N PHE A 7 -14.22 -24.35 12.87
CA PHE A 7 -13.54 -23.15 12.42
C PHE A 7 -14.54 -22.19 11.78
N ILE A 8 -14.37 -20.90 12.00
CA ILE A 8 -15.12 -19.82 11.35
C ILE A 8 -14.10 -18.89 10.72
N VAL A 9 -14.15 -18.75 9.40
CA VAL A 9 -13.34 -17.80 8.64
C VAL A 9 -14.25 -16.67 8.20
N THR A 10 -13.88 -15.43 8.52
CA THR A 10 -14.66 -14.22 8.22
C THR A 10 -13.73 -13.07 7.86
N SER A 11 -14.21 -12.12 7.04
CA SER A 11 -13.56 -10.82 6.87
C SER A 11 -13.89 -9.88 8.04
N TYR A 12 -13.17 -8.77 8.13
CA TYR A 12 -13.40 -7.74 9.15
C TYR A 12 -14.78 -7.08 9.03
N GLU A 13 -15.21 -6.79 7.82
CA GLU A 13 -16.49 -6.14 7.53
C GLU A 13 -17.66 -7.04 7.91
N VAL A 14 -17.54 -8.34 7.58
CA VAL A 14 -18.55 -9.35 7.95
C VAL A 14 -18.57 -9.54 9.47
N ALA A 15 -17.41 -9.56 10.14
CA ALA A 15 -17.34 -9.70 11.59
C ALA A 15 -18.02 -8.54 12.32
N ILE A 16 -17.86 -7.31 11.84
CA ILE A 16 -18.56 -6.12 12.39
C ILE A 16 -20.07 -6.23 12.12
N ARG A 17 -20.45 -6.52 10.87
CA ARG A 17 -21.86 -6.57 10.45
C ARG A 17 -22.65 -7.65 11.18
N ASP A 18 -22.07 -8.83 11.34
CA ASP A 18 -22.70 -10.02 11.93
C ASP A 18 -22.28 -10.26 13.40
N GLN A 19 -21.77 -9.22 14.08
CA GLN A 19 -21.26 -9.29 15.45
C GLN A 19 -22.20 -9.99 16.44
N SER A 20 -23.50 -9.62 16.46
CA SER A 20 -24.46 -10.22 17.39
C SER A 20 -24.71 -11.70 17.13
N LYS A 21 -24.47 -12.19 15.91
CA LYS A 21 -24.54 -13.64 15.61
C LYS A 21 -23.29 -14.34 16.11
N LEU A 22 -22.12 -13.73 15.93
CA LEU A 22 -20.85 -14.27 16.41
C LEU A 22 -20.80 -14.36 17.94
N GLU A 23 -21.32 -13.36 18.65
CA GLU A 23 -21.41 -13.36 20.13
C GLU A 23 -22.31 -14.48 20.69
N ARG A 24 -23.30 -14.94 19.91
CA ARG A 24 -24.23 -16.01 20.33
C ARG A 24 -23.68 -17.42 20.16
N LEU A 25 -22.63 -17.61 19.33
CA LEU A 25 -22.23 -18.95 18.89
C LEU A 25 -21.58 -19.78 20.00
N SER A 26 -20.75 -19.19 20.86
CA SER A 26 -20.21 -19.71 22.14
C SER A 26 -18.89 -18.97 22.46
N GLU A 27 -18.21 -19.32 23.55
CA GLU A 27 -16.84 -18.87 23.82
C GLU A 27 -15.84 -19.56 22.87
N PHE A 28 -14.98 -18.77 22.24
CA PHE A 28 -13.95 -19.25 21.32
C PHE A 28 -12.69 -19.68 22.09
N THR A 29 -12.03 -20.76 21.68
CA THR A 29 -10.72 -21.12 22.25
C THR A 29 -9.62 -20.20 21.73
N TYR A 30 -9.68 -19.84 20.44
CA TYR A 30 -8.73 -18.96 19.77
C TYR A 30 -9.48 -17.93 18.92
N LEU A 31 -9.02 -16.68 18.99
CA LEU A 31 -9.31 -15.64 18.01
C LEU A 31 -8.00 -15.28 17.29
N ILE A 32 -7.91 -15.64 16.02
CA ILE A 32 -6.74 -15.36 15.18
C ILE A 32 -7.09 -14.18 14.28
N VAL A 33 -6.27 -13.13 14.34
CA VAL A 33 -6.43 -11.92 13.54
C VAL A 33 -5.22 -11.77 12.63
N ASP A 34 -5.44 -11.88 11.33
CA ASP A 34 -4.40 -11.67 10.32
C ASP A 34 -4.35 -10.22 9.84
N GLU A 35 -3.17 -9.76 9.42
CA GLU A 35 -2.92 -8.35 9.09
C GLU A 35 -3.29 -7.39 10.24
N GLY A 36 -2.79 -7.70 11.44
CA GLY A 36 -3.07 -6.98 12.68
C GLY A 36 -2.77 -5.47 12.65
N HIS A 37 -2.04 -4.98 11.63
CA HIS A 37 -1.87 -3.55 11.38
C HIS A 37 -3.22 -2.80 11.20
N ARG A 38 -4.32 -3.51 10.86
CA ARG A 38 -5.69 -2.95 10.80
C ARG A 38 -6.25 -2.55 12.17
N LEU A 39 -5.68 -3.08 13.27
CA LEU A 39 -6.08 -2.81 14.65
C LEU A 39 -5.30 -1.68 15.34
N LYS A 40 -4.54 -0.89 14.58
CA LYS A 40 -3.66 0.17 15.09
C LYS A 40 -4.35 1.27 15.91
N ASN A 41 -5.63 1.54 15.63
CA ASN A 41 -6.36 2.60 16.33
C ASN A 41 -7.21 2.00 17.46
N HIS A 42 -6.84 2.28 18.71
CA HIS A 42 -7.58 1.81 19.89
C HIS A 42 -9.07 2.23 19.92
N ARG A 43 -9.45 3.29 19.19
CA ARG A 43 -10.82 3.79 19.09
C ARG A 43 -11.58 3.21 17.90
N CYS A 44 -10.99 2.28 17.15
CA CYS A 44 -11.63 1.70 15.97
C CYS A 44 -12.84 0.85 16.36
N THR A 45 -13.90 0.94 15.55
CA THR A 45 -15.10 0.10 15.65
C THR A 45 -14.75 -1.39 15.53
N LEU A 46 -13.81 -1.72 14.65
CA LEU A 46 -13.31 -3.09 14.47
C LEU A 46 -12.74 -3.64 15.77
N LEU A 47 -11.84 -2.90 16.43
CA LEU A 47 -11.23 -3.33 17.68
C LEU A 47 -12.29 -3.51 18.78
N SER A 48 -13.22 -2.56 18.87
CA SER A 48 -14.33 -2.60 19.84
C SER A 48 -15.24 -3.81 19.62
N SER A 49 -15.50 -4.16 18.36
CA SER A 49 -16.31 -5.31 17.96
C SER A 49 -15.61 -6.63 18.29
N LEU A 50 -14.36 -6.80 17.86
CA LEU A 50 -13.57 -8.00 18.12
C LEU A 50 -13.30 -8.22 19.61
N LYS A 51 -13.15 -7.16 20.41
CA LYS A 51 -12.98 -7.27 21.86
C LYS A 51 -14.19 -7.89 22.56
N ARG A 52 -15.40 -7.76 22.00
CA ARG A 52 -16.63 -8.35 22.58
C ARG A 52 -16.71 -9.86 22.38
N LEU A 53 -16.00 -10.38 21.37
CA LEU A 53 -15.89 -11.81 21.16
C LEU A 53 -15.11 -12.43 22.32
N LYS A 54 -15.79 -13.30 23.07
CA LYS A 54 -15.17 -14.06 24.16
C LYS A 54 -14.24 -15.09 23.57
N ALA A 55 -12.95 -14.92 23.81
CA ALA A 55 -11.91 -15.84 23.35
C ALA A 55 -10.89 -16.08 24.47
N ALA A 56 -10.56 -17.34 24.73
CA ALA A 56 -9.57 -17.71 25.75
C ALA A 56 -8.15 -17.26 25.35
N ASN A 57 -7.80 -17.42 24.07
CA ASN A 57 -6.51 -17.02 23.53
C ASN A 57 -6.71 -16.09 22.31
N ARG A 58 -5.83 -15.09 22.17
CA ARG A 58 -5.83 -14.15 21.06
C ARG A 58 -4.47 -14.14 20.39
N LEU A 59 -4.45 -14.36 19.08
CA LEU A 59 -3.24 -14.39 18.27
C LEU A 59 -3.34 -13.32 17.19
N LEU A 60 -2.30 -12.48 17.10
CA LEU A 60 -2.15 -11.52 16.01
C LEU A 60 -1.04 -11.97 15.06
N LEU A 61 -1.34 -11.93 13.77
CA LEU A 61 -0.38 -12.10 12.70
C LEU A 61 -0.22 -10.76 11.97
N THR A 62 1.02 -10.34 11.74
CA THR A 62 1.31 -9.13 10.97
C THR A 62 2.68 -9.23 10.32
N GLY A 63 2.77 -8.87 9.04
CA GLY A 63 4.05 -8.75 8.33
C GLY A 63 4.85 -7.51 8.75
N THR A 64 4.19 -6.52 9.36
CA THR A 64 4.76 -5.22 9.75
C THR A 64 4.54 -4.97 11.24
N PRO A 65 5.35 -5.60 12.13
CA PRO A 65 5.11 -5.56 13.57
C PRO A 65 5.36 -4.18 14.20
N ILE A 66 6.21 -3.36 13.60
CA ILE A 66 6.59 -2.06 14.16
C ILE A 66 5.65 -1.00 13.61
N GLN A 67 4.67 -0.67 14.44
CA GLN A 67 3.75 0.43 14.23
C GLN A 67 4.40 1.76 14.61
N ASN A 68 4.03 2.83 13.91
CA ASN A 68 4.78 4.09 13.90
C ASN A 68 4.68 4.87 15.23
N THR A 69 3.83 4.43 16.16
CA THR A 69 3.65 5.09 17.46
C THR A 69 3.40 4.07 18.59
N LEU A 70 3.77 4.46 19.81
CA LEU A 70 3.48 3.67 21.02
C LEU A 70 1.99 3.44 21.26
N ASN A 71 1.14 4.37 20.82
CA ASN A 71 -0.31 4.23 20.91
C ASN A 71 -0.82 3.07 20.07
N GLU A 72 -0.27 2.93 18.85
CA GLU A 72 -0.60 1.80 17.99
C GLU A 72 -0.12 0.49 18.65
N LEU A 73 1.14 0.45 19.12
CA LEU A 73 1.69 -0.72 19.80
C LEU A 73 0.85 -1.15 21.02
N TRP A 74 0.49 -0.21 21.88
CA TRP A 74 -0.38 -0.46 23.02
C TRP A 74 -1.74 -1.00 22.58
N SER A 75 -2.32 -0.48 21.49
CA SER A 75 -3.60 -0.95 20.95
C SER A 75 -3.55 -2.45 20.61
N LEU A 76 -2.43 -2.91 20.03
CA LEU A 76 -2.24 -4.33 19.71
C LEU A 76 -2.00 -5.17 20.97
N LEU A 77 -1.15 -4.72 21.88
CA LEU A 77 -0.85 -5.44 23.13
C LEU A 77 -2.09 -5.57 24.02
N ASN A 78 -2.84 -4.49 24.17
CA ASN A 78 -4.12 -4.48 24.88
C ASN A 78 -5.15 -5.41 24.23
N PHE A 79 -5.12 -5.58 22.90
CA PHE A 79 -5.98 -6.57 22.26
C PHE A 79 -5.60 -8.01 22.60
N VAL A 80 -4.30 -8.32 22.58
CA VAL A 80 -3.76 -9.66 22.87
C VAL A 80 -3.96 -10.02 24.34
N ASN A 81 -3.58 -9.12 25.25
CA ASN A 81 -3.72 -9.32 26.68
C ASN A 81 -4.22 -8.04 27.38
N PRO A 82 -5.55 -7.84 27.46
CA PRO A 82 -6.11 -6.64 28.07
C PRO A 82 -5.91 -6.55 29.59
N GLN A 83 -5.56 -7.65 30.27
CA GLN A 83 -5.35 -7.66 31.73
C GLN A 83 -4.02 -7.01 32.14
N ILE A 84 -2.98 -7.18 31.31
CA ILE A 84 -1.66 -6.58 31.57
C ILE A 84 -1.59 -5.15 31.04
N PHE A 85 -2.26 -4.88 29.92
CA PHE A 85 -2.16 -3.62 29.18
C PHE A 85 -3.47 -2.85 29.20
N ASP A 86 -4.10 -2.66 30.35
CA ASP A 86 -5.41 -2.01 30.49
C ASP A 86 -5.37 -0.47 30.38
N ASP A 87 -4.27 0.15 30.78
CA ASP A 87 -4.10 1.62 30.83
C ASP A 87 -2.99 2.13 29.90
N LEU A 88 -3.37 2.96 28.94
CA LEU A 88 -2.45 3.59 27.99
C LEU A 88 -1.52 4.61 28.70
N THR A 89 -2.01 5.33 29.69
CA THR A 89 -1.24 6.35 30.41
C THR A 89 -0.14 5.73 31.25
N VAL A 90 -0.44 4.62 31.92
CA VAL A 90 0.56 3.82 32.67
C VAL A 90 1.60 3.27 31.70
N PHE A 91 1.17 2.68 30.58
CA PHE A 91 2.08 2.19 29.55
C PHE A 91 2.99 3.30 29.01
N GLN A 92 2.44 4.47 28.69
CA GLN A 92 3.23 5.64 28.24
C GLN A 92 4.21 6.14 29.31
N SER A 93 3.85 6.05 30.59
CA SER A 93 4.70 6.47 31.71
C SER A 93 5.95 5.61 31.84
N TRP A 94 5.87 4.30 31.55
CA TRP A 94 7.02 3.39 31.56
C TRP A 94 8.11 3.80 30.59
N PHE A 95 7.74 4.53 29.54
CA PHE A 95 8.65 5.00 28.51
C PHE A 95 9.03 6.49 28.65
N GLY A 96 8.55 7.19 29.69
CA GLY A 96 9.01 8.54 30.06
C GLY A 96 8.70 9.66 29.06
N PHE A 97 7.66 9.51 28.22
CA PHE A 97 7.42 10.39 27.08
C PHE A 97 6.78 11.75 27.39
N LYS A 98 6.62 12.15 28.66
CA LYS A 98 6.17 13.54 28.94
C LYS A 98 7.15 14.60 28.41
N ASP A 99 8.40 14.22 28.15
CA ASP A 99 9.48 15.16 27.77
C ASP A 99 10.07 14.95 26.36
N ILE A 100 9.70 13.89 25.62
CA ILE A 100 10.25 13.60 24.28
C ILE A 100 9.36 14.28 23.23
N GLY A 101 9.50 15.58 23.07
CA GLY A 101 8.73 16.36 22.10
C GLY A 101 8.72 17.86 22.33
N GLN A 102 9.07 18.31 23.55
CA GLN A 102 9.49 19.69 23.74
C GLN A 102 10.88 19.83 23.11
N LYS A 103 10.93 20.34 21.89
CA LYS A 103 12.16 20.89 21.32
C LYS A 103 12.57 22.04 22.22
N THR A 104 13.44 21.79 23.21
CA THR A 104 14.21 22.87 23.85
C THR A 104 15.08 23.47 22.76
N GLN A 105 14.63 24.60 22.21
CA GLN A 105 15.49 25.43 21.37
C GLN A 105 16.66 25.89 22.24
N GLY A 106 17.85 25.33 22.01
CA GLY A 106 19.07 25.67 22.76
C GLY A 106 19.82 24.51 23.42
N ALA A 107 19.49 23.24 23.14
CA ALA A 107 20.16 22.11 23.77
C ALA A 107 21.67 22.08 23.49
N THR A 108 22.48 22.00 24.55
CA THR A 108 23.93 21.82 24.48
C THR A 108 24.28 20.41 23.95
N ASN A 109 25.51 20.21 23.45
CA ASN A 109 25.97 18.90 22.97
C ASN A 109 25.80 17.80 24.03
N GLU A 110 25.90 18.13 25.32
CA GLU A 110 25.73 17.19 26.44
C GLU A 110 24.27 16.80 26.67
N GLU A 111 23.33 17.74 26.55
CA GLU A 111 21.89 17.46 26.65
C GLU A 111 21.39 16.58 25.50
N ALA A 112 21.94 16.78 24.29
CA ALA A 112 21.64 15.94 23.13
C ALA A 112 22.11 14.49 23.35
N ILE A 113 23.32 14.29 23.88
CA ILE A 113 23.88 12.96 24.20
C ILE A 113 23.05 12.27 25.29
N LEU A 114 22.65 13.00 26.33
CA LEU A 114 21.80 12.47 27.40
C LEU A 114 20.40 12.07 26.89
N LEU A 115 19.84 12.84 25.95
CA LEU A 115 18.54 12.55 25.34
C LEU A 115 18.61 11.27 24.49
N GLU A 116 19.68 11.09 23.72
CA GLU A 116 19.94 9.90 22.91
C GLU A 116 20.14 8.65 23.78
N GLN A 117 20.92 8.75 24.87
CA GLN A 117 21.10 7.65 25.81
C GLN A 117 19.78 7.24 26.47
N ARG A 118 18.94 8.20 26.87
CA ARG A 118 17.60 7.90 27.41
C ARG A 118 16.73 7.21 26.35
N GLN A 119 16.76 7.66 25.09
CA GLN A 119 16.01 7.00 24.01
C GLN A 119 16.46 5.54 23.82
N ASN A 120 17.76 5.27 23.78
CA ASN A 120 18.29 3.92 23.63
C ASN A 120 17.92 3.00 24.80
N GLN A 121 17.94 3.50 26.03
CA GLN A 121 17.48 2.75 27.21
C GLN A 121 15.97 2.46 27.16
N THR A 122 15.17 3.43 26.74
CA THR A 122 13.71 3.28 26.57
C THR A 122 13.39 2.23 25.50
N VAL A 123 14.10 2.23 24.37
CA VAL A 123 13.95 1.23 23.30
C VAL A 123 14.33 -0.18 23.78
N THR A 124 15.41 -0.30 24.56
CA THR A 124 15.85 -1.59 25.12
C THR A 124 14.80 -2.18 26.06
N LYS A 125 14.27 -1.36 27.00
CA LYS A 125 13.17 -1.77 27.90
C LYS A 125 11.92 -2.20 27.13
N LEU A 126 11.59 -1.47 26.05
CA LEU A 126 10.47 -1.82 25.19
C LEU A 126 10.67 -3.20 24.55
N HIS A 127 11.88 -3.49 24.05
CA HIS A 127 12.19 -4.81 23.49
C HIS A 127 12.10 -5.92 24.53
N GLU A 128 12.54 -5.70 25.77
CA GLU A 128 12.42 -6.67 26.86
C GLU A 128 10.95 -6.99 27.20
N ILE A 129 10.11 -5.96 27.31
CA ILE A 129 8.67 -6.11 27.54
C ILE A 129 8.00 -6.85 26.38
N LEU A 130 8.39 -6.55 25.13
CA LEU A 130 7.79 -7.16 23.94
C LEU A 130 8.24 -8.60 23.68
N ARG A 131 9.44 -8.98 24.12
CA ARG A 131 10.06 -10.29 23.84
C ARG A 131 9.14 -11.50 24.11
N PRO A 132 8.38 -11.58 25.23
CA PRO A 132 7.45 -12.69 25.44
C PRO A 132 6.18 -12.63 24.58
N PHE A 133 5.80 -11.46 24.06
CA PHE A 133 4.58 -11.27 23.27
C PHE A 133 4.80 -11.33 21.77
N LEU A 134 6.03 -11.11 21.31
CA LEU A 134 6.35 -10.90 19.91
C LEU A 134 7.47 -11.83 19.45
N LEU A 135 7.10 -12.74 18.54
CA LEU A 135 8.05 -13.54 17.79
C LEU A 135 8.29 -12.90 16.42
N ARG A 136 9.50 -12.38 16.19
CA ARG A 136 9.92 -11.82 14.90
C ARG A 136 11.18 -12.52 14.42
N ARG A 137 11.17 -12.94 13.16
CA ARG A 137 12.33 -13.49 12.44
C ARG A 137 12.52 -12.70 11.15
N ILE A 138 13.77 -12.50 10.74
CA ILE A 138 14.08 -11.89 9.43
C ILE A 138 14.35 -12.99 8.40
N LYS A 139 14.09 -12.70 7.11
CA LYS A 139 14.23 -13.70 6.04
C LYS A 139 15.65 -14.27 5.95
N THR A 140 16.66 -13.44 6.20
CA THR A 140 18.07 -13.86 6.22
C THR A 140 18.40 -14.89 7.31
N ASP A 141 17.66 -14.88 8.42
CA ASP A 141 17.88 -15.84 9.53
C ASP A 141 17.27 -17.21 9.23
N VAL A 142 16.33 -17.29 8.29
CA VAL A 142 15.50 -18.49 8.05
C VAL A 142 15.74 -19.09 6.66
N LEU A 143 16.06 -18.26 5.66
CA LEU A 143 16.19 -18.66 4.26
C LEU A 143 17.58 -18.29 3.74
N SER A 144 18.54 -19.21 3.90
CA SER A 144 19.94 -19.02 3.50
C SER A 144 20.13 -18.92 1.98
N GLU A 145 19.27 -19.56 1.19
CA GLU A 145 19.36 -19.61 -0.28
C GLU A 145 18.66 -18.43 -0.99
N MET A 146 17.98 -17.54 -0.25
CA MET A 146 17.23 -16.44 -0.87
C MET A 146 18.19 -15.33 -1.34
N PRO A 147 18.17 -14.94 -2.62
CA PRO A 147 18.97 -13.82 -3.11
C PRO A 147 18.64 -12.52 -2.37
N PRO A 148 19.62 -11.63 -2.12
CA PRO A 148 19.37 -10.37 -1.44
C PRO A 148 18.47 -9.46 -2.28
N LYS A 149 17.52 -8.79 -1.61
CA LYS A 149 16.69 -7.76 -2.24
C LYS A 149 17.56 -6.53 -2.54
N LYS A 150 17.59 -6.09 -3.80
CA LYS A 150 18.18 -4.82 -4.20
C LYS A 150 17.10 -3.75 -4.26
N GLU A 151 17.36 -2.60 -3.65
CA GLU A 151 16.48 -1.43 -3.70
C GLU A 151 17.20 -0.31 -4.44
N VAL A 152 16.57 0.19 -5.50
CA VAL A 152 17.15 1.20 -6.37
C VAL A 152 16.11 2.30 -6.57
N ILE A 153 16.48 3.53 -6.20
CA ILE A 153 15.68 4.71 -6.46
C ILE A 153 16.10 5.26 -7.82
N VAL A 154 15.18 5.25 -8.78
CA VAL A 154 15.44 5.78 -10.12
C VAL A 154 14.78 7.14 -10.26
N TYR A 155 15.59 8.17 -10.42
CA TYR A 155 15.13 9.54 -10.64
C TYR A 155 14.77 9.75 -12.11
N SER A 156 13.57 10.28 -12.36
CA SER A 156 13.11 10.67 -13.69
C SER A 156 13.03 12.20 -13.80
N GLY A 157 13.45 12.76 -14.93
CA GLY A 157 13.15 14.16 -15.26
C GLY A 157 11.65 14.37 -15.48
N VAL A 158 11.20 15.63 -15.45
CA VAL A 158 9.82 16.00 -15.82
C VAL A 158 9.71 16.24 -17.32
N SER A 159 8.56 15.92 -17.92
CA SER A 159 8.28 16.28 -19.31
C SER A 159 7.99 17.78 -19.45
N LYS A 160 8.04 18.30 -20.68
CA LYS A 160 7.66 19.70 -20.96
C LYS A 160 6.21 19.98 -20.57
N LEU A 161 5.30 19.01 -20.81
CA LEU A 161 3.90 19.14 -20.44
C LEU A 161 3.72 19.16 -18.92
N GLN A 162 4.43 18.29 -18.20
CA GLN A 162 4.42 18.29 -16.73
C GLN A 162 4.93 19.61 -16.15
N ALA A 163 6.01 20.15 -16.70
CA ALA A 163 6.54 21.45 -16.27
C ALA A 163 5.53 22.59 -16.51
N GLY A 164 4.86 22.59 -17.68
CA GLY A 164 3.80 23.55 -17.99
C GLY A 164 2.62 23.44 -17.01
N TYR A 165 2.13 22.23 -16.77
CA TYR A 165 1.03 22.00 -15.83
C TYR A 165 1.41 22.35 -14.39
N ALA A 166 2.65 22.11 -13.97
CA ALA A 166 3.13 22.50 -12.64
C ALA A 166 3.02 24.01 -12.45
N ALA A 167 3.48 24.81 -13.43
CA ALA A 167 3.35 26.26 -13.39
C ALA A 167 1.88 26.74 -13.36
N LEU A 168 0.97 26.05 -14.05
CA LEU A 168 -0.46 26.35 -14.01
C LEU A 168 -1.12 25.99 -12.67
N ILE A 169 -0.66 24.92 -12.03
CA ILE A 169 -1.12 24.51 -10.68
C ILE A 169 -0.71 25.55 -9.66
N ASP A 170 0.54 26.02 -9.71
CA ASP A 170 1.06 27.03 -8.79
C ASP A 170 0.30 28.36 -8.94
N LYS A 171 -0.08 28.72 -10.17
CA LYS A 171 -0.90 29.90 -10.48
C LYS A 171 -2.39 29.73 -10.20
N GLY A 172 -2.89 28.51 -9.99
CA GLY A 172 -4.31 28.25 -9.81
C GLY A 172 -5.16 28.48 -11.07
N THR A 173 -4.59 28.31 -12.27
CA THR A 173 -5.28 28.50 -13.56
C THR A 173 -5.35 27.22 -14.41
N LEU A 174 -4.97 26.07 -13.83
CA LEU A 174 -4.97 24.79 -14.53
C LEU A 174 -6.37 24.43 -15.02
N ARG A 175 -7.42 24.62 -14.20
CA ARG A 175 -8.80 24.27 -14.58
C ARG A 175 -9.26 25.00 -15.83
N GLU A 176 -9.06 26.31 -15.88
CA GLU A 176 -9.46 27.15 -17.02
C GLU A 176 -8.76 26.73 -18.30
N THR A 177 -7.47 26.40 -18.19
CA THR A 177 -6.65 25.91 -19.32
C THR A 177 -7.13 24.54 -19.82
N LEU A 178 -7.48 23.62 -18.92
CA LEU A 178 -8.02 22.31 -19.31
C LEU A 178 -9.36 22.44 -20.04
N LEU A 179 -10.24 23.31 -19.55
CA LEU A 179 -11.54 23.55 -20.17
C LEU A 179 -11.42 24.21 -21.55
N SER A 180 -10.49 25.15 -21.72
CA SER A 180 -10.24 25.76 -23.04
C SER A 180 -9.64 24.78 -24.05
N GLN A 181 -8.99 23.72 -23.58
CA GLN A 181 -8.51 22.59 -24.38
C GLN A 181 -9.57 21.51 -24.63
N GLY A 182 -10.81 21.71 -24.17
CA GLY A 182 -11.90 20.74 -24.35
C GLY A 182 -11.86 19.55 -23.38
N ILE A 183 -11.03 19.59 -22.33
CA ILE A 183 -10.93 18.52 -21.34
C ILE A 183 -11.99 18.72 -20.26
N GLU A 184 -13.14 18.02 -20.41
CA GLU A 184 -14.30 18.19 -19.53
C GLU A 184 -14.04 17.79 -18.07
N ASP A 185 -13.13 16.84 -17.83
CA ASP A 185 -12.69 16.42 -16.49
C ASP A 185 -12.21 17.59 -15.63
N GLY A 186 -11.72 18.67 -16.26
CA GLY A 186 -11.35 19.93 -15.61
C GLY A 186 -12.48 20.57 -14.81
N ARG A 187 -13.76 20.33 -15.13
CA ARG A 187 -14.91 20.93 -14.41
C ARG A 187 -14.95 20.53 -12.94
N THR A 188 -14.54 19.30 -12.64
CA THR A 188 -14.54 18.73 -11.28
C THR A 188 -13.22 18.95 -10.53
N LEU A 189 -12.23 19.57 -11.20
CA LEU A 189 -10.91 19.77 -10.62
C LEU A 189 -10.95 20.86 -9.54
N SER A 190 -10.66 20.46 -8.30
CA SER A 190 -10.38 21.40 -7.22
C SER A 190 -9.00 22.03 -7.41
N GLN A 191 -8.94 23.37 -7.39
CA GLN A 191 -7.69 24.13 -7.50
C GLN A 191 -7.05 24.43 -6.13
N THR A 192 -7.76 24.21 -5.03
CA THR A 192 -7.26 24.49 -3.68
C THR A 192 -6.26 23.43 -3.20
N ASN A 193 -6.42 22.18 -3.64
CA ASN A 193 -5.52 21.09 -3.27
C ASN A 193 -4.33 20.98 -4.25
N GLN A 194 -3.49 22.02 -4.27
CA GLN A 194 -2.34 22.10 -5.17
C GLN A 194 -1.40 20.91 -5.02
N MET A 195 -1.16 20.43 -3.79
CA MET A 195 -0.29 19.27 -3.53
C MET A 195 -0.80 18.01 -4.23
N MET A 196 -2.11 17.73 -4.15
CA MET A 196 -2.68 16.58 -4.86
C MET A 196 -2.63 16.76 -6.38
N ASN A 197 -2.78 17.98 -6.89
CA ASN A 197 -2.65 18.25 -8.32
C ASN A 197 -1.20 18.04 -8.79
N HIS A 198 -0.21 18.51 -8.04
CA HIS A 198 1.20 18.21 -8.32
C HIS A 198 1.48 16.71 -8.32
N ARG A 199 0.93 15.96 -7.35
CA ARG A 199 1.03 14.49 -7.33
C ARG A 199 0.41 13.83 -8.57
N LYS A 200 -0.77 14.28 -9.00
CA LYS A 200 -1.41 13.79 -10.24
C LYS A 200 -0.52 14.08 -11.45
N ASN A 201 -0.07 15.32 -11.59
CA ASN A 201 0.76 15.79 -12.70
C ASN A 201 2.07 14.99 -12.83
N ILE A 202 2.79 14.82 -11.72
CA ILE A 202 4.07 14.10 -11.70
C ILE A 202 3.89 12.60 -11.99
N ASN A 203 2.74 12.01 -11.68
CA ASN A 203 2.43 10.64 -12.09
C ASN A 203 2.17 10.59 -13.60
N HIS A 204 1.15 11.32 -14.08
CA HIS A 204 0.87 11.46 -15.51
C HIS A 204 -0.08 12.64 -15.78
N PRO A 205 0.19 13.53 -16.76
CA PRO A 205 -0.71 14.66 -17.08
C PRO A 205 -2.15 14.26 -17.43
N PHE A 206 -2.36 13.09 -18.05
CA PHE A 206 -3.70 12.64 -18.43
C PHE A 206 -4.59 12.25 -17.23
N LEU A 207 -4.08 12.31 -15.99
CA LEU A 207 -4.92 12.21 -14.79
C LEU A 207 -5.90 13.39 -14.65
N PHE A 208 -5.65 14.49 -15.37
CA PHE A 208 -6.54 15.64 -15.46
C PHE A 208 -7.59 15.51 -16.58
N GLY A 209 -7.57 14.39 -17.29
CA GLY A 209 -8.35 14.15 -18.48
C GLY A 209 -7.46 14.10 -19.72
N GLU A 210 -7.88 13.27 -20.67
CA GLU A 210 -7.17 13.06 -21.92
C GLU A 210 -7.86 13.84 -23.03
N PRO A 211 -7.13 14.73 -23.73
CA PRO A 211 -7.71 15.48 -24.84
C PRO A 211 -8.11 14.52 -25.97
N LEU A 212 -9.14 14.90 -26.72
CA LEU A 212 -9.58 14.17 -27.91
C LEU A 212 -8.73 14.57 -29.11
N ASP A 213 -8.41 13.61 -29.97
CA ASP A 213 -7.82 13.85 -31.27
C ASP A 213 -8.87 14.57 -32.16
N PRO A 214 -8.58 15.79 -32.65
CA PRO A 214 -9.50 16.55 -33.49
C PRO A 214 -9.89 15.82 -34.79
N ALA A 215 -9.03 14.94 -35.30
CA ALA A 215 -9.27 14.22 -36.55
C ALA A 215 -10.18 13.00 -36.38
N THR A 216 -10.02 12.26 -35.29
CA THR A 216 -10.73 10.99 -35.07
C THR A 216 -11.83 11.06 -34.03
N GLY A 217 -11.83 12.09 -33.17
CA GLY A 217 -12.75 12.21 -32.03
C GLY A 217 -12.49 11.22 -30.90
N VAL A 218 -11.41 10.42 -31.00
CA VAL A 218 -11.00 9.44 -29.99
C VAL A 218 -9.96 10.06 -29.06
N HIS A 219 -9.80 9.55 -27.85
CA HIS A 219 -8.74 9.97 -26.94
C HIS A 219 -7.33 9.89 -27.57
N LEU A 220 -6.54 10.94 -27.36
CA LEU A 220 -5.22 11.13 -27.99
C LEU A 220 -4.23 10.00 -27.74
N GLY A 221 -4.26 9.34 -26.59
CA GLY A 221 -3.40 8.21 -26.26
C GLY A 221 -3.86 6.90 -26.90
N THR A 222 -5.13 6.81 -27.31
CA THR A 222 -5.59 5.70 -28.17
C THR A 222 -5.14 5.93 -29.61
N ALA A 223 -5.32 7.15 -30.14
CA ALA A 223 -4.95 7.50 -31.51
C ALA A 223 -3.42 7.60 -31.70
N HIS A 224 -2.72 8.12 -30.70
CA HIS A 224 -1.28 8.36 -30.70
C HIS A 224 -0.63 7.90 -29.39
N PRO A 225 -0.47 6.58 -29.17
CA PRO A 225 0.04 6.04 -27.91
C PRO A 225 1.45 6.50 -27.52
N GLN A 226 2.26 6.94 -28.49
CA GLN A 226 3.58 7.55 -28.23
C GLN A 226 3.47 8.81 -27.36
N LEU A 227 2.33 9.51 -27.39
CA LEU A 227 2.07 10.68 -26.56
C LEU A 227 1.86 10.30 -25.09
N LEU A 228 1.30 9.12 -24.78
CA LEU A 228 1.23 8.61 -23.40
C LEU A 228 2.64 8.52 -22.80
N VAL A 229 3.58 7.95 -23.56
CA VAL A 229 4.97 7.81 -23.10
C VAL A 229 5.66 9.17 -22.97
N ARG A 230 5.47 10.07 -23.94
CA ARG A 230 6.15 11.38 -23.97
C ARG A 230 5.56 12.40 -22.99
N ALA A 231 4.29 12.25 -22.60
CA ALA A 231 3.61 13.17 -21.70
C ALA A 231 4.15 13.09 -20.28
N SER A 232 4.72 11.97 -19.84
CA SER A 232 5.27 11.80 -18.50
C SER A 232 6.71 11.32 -18.53
N GLY A 233 7.59 12.02 -17.81
CA GLY A 233 8.99 11.60 -17.70
C GLY A 233 9.16 10.24 -16.99
N LYS A 234 8.23 9.89 -16.09
CA LYS A 234 8.17 8.55 -15.49
C LYS A 234 7.85 7.49 -16.53
N PHE A 235 6.86 7.74 -17.39
CA PHE A 235 6.50 6.79 -18.45
C PHE A 235 7.60 6.65 -19.50
N ALA A 236 8.26 7.75 -19.87
CA ALA A 236 9.40 7.70 -20.80
C ALA A 236 10.56 6.84 -20.29
N LEU A 237 10.83 6.90 -18.98
CA LEU A 237 11.86 6.06 -18.35
C LEU A 237 11.38 4.61 -18.18
N LEU A 238 10.16 4.43 -17.66
CA LEU A 238 9.51 3.14 -17.48
C LEU A 238 9.48 2.36 -18.79
N ASP A 239 9.19 3.02 -19.90
CA ASP A 239 9.12 2.41 -21.22
C ASP A 239 10.44 1.74 -21.63
N ARG A 240 11.57 2.42 -21.39
CA ARG A 240 12.90 1.88 -21.65
C ARG A 240 13.24 0.73 -20.70
N MET A 241 12.83 0.83 -19.45
CA MET A 241 13.06 -0.21 -18.44
C MET A 241 12.25 -1.48 -18.75
N LEU A 242 10.96 -1.33 -19.04
CA LEU A 242 10.06 -2.45 -19.34
C LEU A 242 10.42 -3.13 -20.64
N ASP A 243 10.80 -2.39 -21.69
CA ASP A 243 11.26 -2.99 -22.96
C ASP A 243 12.47 -3.92 -22.73
N ARG A 244 13.44 -3.49 -21.92
CA ARG A 244 14.59 -4.32 -21.56
C ARG A 244 14.16 -5.53 -20.71
N LEU A 245 13.35 -5.31 -19.67
CA LEU A 245 12.90 -6.38 -18.78
C LEU A 245 12.06 -7.43 -19.52
N HIS A 246 11.26 -7.01 -20.49
CA HIS A 246 10.49 -7.89 -21.35
C HIS A 246 11.41 -8.80 -22.16
N LYS A 247 12.40 -8.21 -22.86
CA LYS A 247 13.42 -8.92 -23.65
C LYS A 247 14.23 -9.91 -22.80
N ASP A 248 14.59 -9.50 -21.58
CA ASP A 248 15.35 -10.31 -20.63
C ASP A 248 14.50 -11.40 -19.93
N GLY A 249 13.20 -11.46 -20.26
CA GLY A 249 12.35 -12.54 -19.79
C GLY A 249 11.72 -12.30 -18.41
N HIS A 250 11.81 -11.10 -17.81
CA HIS A 250 11.36 -10.86 -16.43
C HIS A 250 9.85 -10.67 -16.33
N GLN A 251 9.30 -10.85 -15.12
CA GLN A 251 7.93 -10.44 -14.76
C GLN A 251 8.01 -9.24 -13.83
N VAL A 252 7.05 -8.33 -13.93
CA VAL A 252 7.09 -7.04 -13.22
C VAL A 252 5.79 -6.81 -12.45
N LEU A 253 5.92 -6.43 -11.18
CA LEU A 253 4.80 -5.96 -10.36
C LEU A 253 4.88 -4.43 -10.28
N ILE A 254 3.81 -3.73 -10.65
CA ILE A 254 3.72 -2.27 -10.63
C ILE A 254 2.66 -1.86 -9.62
N PHE A 255 3.08 -1.06 -8.65
CA PHE A 255 2.22 -0.56 -7.58
C PHE A 255 1.88 0.91 -7.79
N SER A 256 0.62 1.29 -7.59
CA SER A 256 0.20 2.69 -7.60
C SER A 256 -0.88 2.96 -6.55
N GLN A 257 -0.81 4.12 -5.90
CA GLN A 257 -1.86 4.59 -4.98
C GLN A 257 -3.10 5.11 -5.72
N MET A 258 -2.95 5.53 -6.98
CA MET A 258 -4.05 6.11 -7.76
C MET A 258 -4.49 5.11 -8.83
N THR A 259 -5.74 4.63 -8.74
CA THR A 259 -6.33 3.70 -9.71
C THR A 259 -6.39 4.28 -11.13
N LYS A 260 -6.59 5.60 -11.27
CA LYS A 260 -6.50 6.28 -12.58
C LYS A 260 -5.12 6.13 -13.25
N VAL A 261 -4.03 6.05 -12.48
CA VAL A 261 -2.70 5.77 -13.07
C VAL A 261 -2.65 4.35 -13.62
N LEU A 262 -3.31 3.39 -12.95
CA LEU A 262 -3.39 2.02 -13.44
C LEU A 262 -4.14 1.96 -14.77
N SER A 263 -5.22 2.74 -14.95
CA SER A 263 -5.90 2.85 -16.25
C SER A 263 -4.98 3.38 -17.36
N VAL A 264 -4.21 4.44 -17.10
CA VAL A 264 -3.21 4.95 -18.08
C VAL A 264 -2.14 3.90 -18.37
N MET A 265 -1.76 3.11 -17.37
CA MET A 265 -0.83 1.99 -17.55
C MET A 265 -1.43 0.87 -18.40
N GLU A 266 -2.73 0.57 -18.28
CA GLU A 266 -3.41 -0.41 -19.14
C GLU A 266 -3.37 0.03 -20.60
N ASP A 267 -3.69 1.29 -20.89
CA ASP A 267 -3.63 1.83 -22.26
C ASP A 267 -2.20 1.71 -22.84
N TYR A 268 -1.19 2.01 -22.02
CA TYR A 268 0.21 1.85 -22.38
C TYR A 268 0.59 0.38 -22.66
N LEU A 269 0.17 -0.56 -21.80
CA LEU A 269 0.47 -1.99 -21.96
C LEU A 269 -0.26 -2.59 -23.17
N ASN A 270 -1.51 -2.17 -23.42
CA ASN A 270 -2.28 -2.52 -24.61
C ASN A 270 -1.58 -2.03 -25.88
N PHE A 271 -1.07 -0.78 -25.88
CA PHE A 271 -0.25 -0.26 -26.97
C PHE A 271 1.01 -1.09 -27.21
N ARG A 272 1.71 -1.47 -26.14
CA ARG A 272 2.91 -2.33 -26.22
C ARG A 272 2.58 -3.79 -26.54
N LYS A 273 1.30 -4.16 -26.53
CA LYS A 273 0.78 -5.53 -26.72
C LYS A 273 1.35 -6.52 -25.68
N TRP A 274 1.62 -6.04 -24.47
CA TRP A 274 2.06 -6.90 -23.37
C TRP A 274 0.87 -7.33 -22.53
N LYS A 275 0.74 -8.64 -22.30
CA LYS A 275 -0.30 -9.17 -21.41
C LYS A 275 -0.05 -8.74 -19.98
N TYR A 276 -1.14 -8.41 -19.28
CA TYR A 276 -1.09 -7.95 -17.91
C TYR A 276 -2.29 -8.40 -17.09
N CYS A 277 -2.13 -8.40 -15.77
CA CYS A 277 -3.23 -8.54 -14.80
C CYS A 277 -3.40 -7.23 -14.03
N ARG A 278 -4.61 -6.95 -13.53
CA ARG A 278 -4.93 -5.76 -12.74
C ARG A 278 -5.87 -6.12 -11.58
N ILE A 279 -5.40 -5.87 -10.36
CA ILE A 279 -6.23 -5.92 -9.16
C ILE A 279 -6.27 -4.55 -8.50
N ASP A 280 -7.50 -4.09 -8.24
CA ASP A 280 -7.76 -2.91 -7.43
C ASP A 280 -8.89 -3.14 -6.41
N GLY A 281 -9.23 -2.08 -5.66
CA GLY A 281 -10.26 -2.14 -4.62
C GLY A 281 -11.68 -2.45 -5.11
N SER A 282 -11.95 -2.34 -6.42
CA SER A 282 -13.26 -2.71 -7.00
C SER A 282 -13.32 -4.12 -7.57
N THR A 283 -12.18 -4.82 -7.63
CA THR A 283 -12.11 -6.18 -8.18
C THR A 283 -12.79 -7.18 -7.25
N ASN A 284 -13.77 -7.93 -7.77
CA ASN A 284 -14.44 -9.00 -7.03
C ASN A 284 -13.44 -10.10 -6.58
N ILE A 285 -13.73 -10.77 -5.48
CA ILE A 285 -12.89 -11.81 -4.86
C ILE A 285 -12.61 -12.96 -5.85
N ASP A 286 -13.63 -13.44 -6.56
CA ASP A 286 -13.46 -14.55 -7.51
C ASP A 286 -12.55 -14.16 -8.69
N GLU A 287 -12.72 -12.94 -9.21
CA GLU A 287 -11.89 -12.41 -10.29
C GLU A 287 -10.46 -12.11 -9.82
N ARG A 288 -10.31 -11.63 -8.59
CA ARG A 288 -9.02 -11.44 -7.94
C ARG A 288 -8.25 -12.75 -7.88
N GLN A 289 -8.89 -13.82 -7.41
CA GLN A 289 -8.27 -15.14 -7.35
C GLN A 289 -7.90 -15.64 -8.75
N LYS A 290 -8.82 -15.52 -9.71
CA LYS A 290 -8.57 -15.90 -11.10
C LYS A 290 -7.38 -15.17 -11.71
N GLN A 291 -7.24 -13.86 -11.51
CA GLN A 291 -6.09 -13.10 -12.02
C GLN A 291 -4.79 -13.46 -11.31
N MET A 292 -4.83 -13.70 -10.00
CA MET A 292 -3.67 -14.23 -9.27
C MET A 292 -3.26 -15.59 -9.83
N ASP A 293 -4.23 -16.47 -10.06
CA ASP A 293 -3.99 -17.78 -10.63
C ASP A 293 -3.46 -17.67 -12.06
N GLN A 294 -3.97 -16.79 -12.91
CA GLN A 294 -3.44 -16.58 -14.27
C GLN A 294 -1.98 -16.12 -14.25
N PHE A 295 -1.65 -15.12 -13.44
CA PHE A 295 -0.29 -14.61 -13.34
C PHE A 295 0.69 -15.64 -12.75
N ASN A 296 0.21 -16.51 -11.85
CA ASN A 296 1.01 -17.57 -11.23
C ASN A 296 1.02 -18.90 -12.02
N ALA A 297 -0.02 -19.16 -12.82
CA ALA A 297 -0.23 -20.39 -13.60
C ALA A 297 0.76 -20.48 -14.74
N GLU A 298 1.19 -19.33 -15.24
CA GLU A 298 2.45 -19.22 -15.96
C GLU A 298 3.60 -19.34 -14.98
N LYS A 299 3.72 -20.55 -14.43
CA LYS A 299 4.99 -21.01 -13.89
C LYS A 299 6.00 -20.66 -14.97
N THR A 300 7.03 -19.98 -14.52
CA THR A 300 8.36 -19.86 -15.12
C THR A 300 9.02 -21.25 -15.28
N GLY A 301 8.23 -22.27 -15.62
CA GLY A 301 8.54 -23.67 -15.73
C GLY A 301 7.73 -24.27 -16.88
N GLY A 302 8.39 -24.71 -17.95
CA GLY A 302 7.96 -25.82 -18.77
C GLY A 302 7.79 -27.06 -17.89
N ALA A 303 7.43 -28.19 -18.48
CA ALA A 303 7.08 -29.42 -17.76
C ALA A 303 8.06 -29.81 -16.62
N ASP A 304 9.32 -29.37 -16.69
CA ASP A 304 10.40 -29.66 -15.75
C ASP A 304 10.90 -28.46 -14.90
N GLY A 305 10.14 -27.36 -14.78
CA GLY A 305 10.54 -26.19 -14.00
C GLY A 305 11.49 -25.20 -14.71
N THR A 306 11.63 -25.32 -16.04
CA THR A 306 12.46 -24.42 -16.87
C THR A 306 11.70 -23.19 -17.38
N ARG A 307 12.29 -21.99 -17.37
CA ARG A 307 11.65 -20.72 -17.81
C ARG A 307 10.79 -20.85 -19.10
N ASN A 308 9.50 -20.48 -19.03
CA ASN A 308 8.65 -20.35 -20.22
C ASN A 308 9.22 -19.27 -21.15
N LYS A 309 9.70 -19.69 -22.32
CA LYS A 309 10.28 -18.80 -23.35
C LYS A 309 9.26 -18.36 -24.41
N ALA A 310 8.00 -18.80 -24.30
CA ALA A 310 6.94 -18.33 -25.19
C ALA A 310 6.55 -16.89 -24.85
N ASP A 311 6.21 -16.10 -25.86
CA ASP A 311 5.80 -14.69 -25.74
C ASP A 311 4.37 -14.51 -25.22
N ASP A 312 3.70 -15.61 -24.86
CA ASP A 312 2.28 -15.62 -24.52
C ASP A 312 2.01 -15.34 -23.04
N ARG A 313 3.00 -14.82 -22.32
CA ARG A 313 3.00 -14.67 -20.87
C ARG A 313 2.43 -13.34 -20.37
N TYR A 314 1.79 -13.35 -19.21
CA TYR A 314 1.50 -12.19 -18.39
C TYR A 314 2.80 -11.58 -17.85
N PHE A 315 3.18 -10.45 -18.46
CA PHE A 315 4.42 -9.74 -18.16
C PHE A 315 4.28 -8.83 -16.95
N VAL A 316 3.18 -8.10 -16.85
CA VAL A 316 2.98 -7.05 -15.83
C VAL A 316 1.78 -7.36 -14.95
N PHE A 317 1.93 -7.17 -13.64
CA PHE A 317 0.82 -7.13 -12.70
C PHE A 317 0.65 -5.72 -12.14
N LEU A 318 -0.49 -5.09 -12.43
CA LEU A 318 -0.90 -3.81 -11.87
C LEU A 318 -1.63 -4.01 -10.54
N LEU A 319 -1.12 -3.38 -9.49
CA LEU A 319 -1.63 -3.51 -8.12
C LEU A 319 -1.90 -2.13 -7.50
N SER A 320 -3.10 -1.95 -6.95
CA SER A 320 -3.37 -0.77 -6.11
C SER A 320 -2.84 -0.99 -4.68
N THR A 321 -2.15 0.01 -4.13
CA THR A 321 -1.67 0.01 -2.73
C THR A 321 -2.54 0.84 -1.80
#